data_AF-A0A958IA95-F1
#
_entry.id   AF-A0A958IA95-F1
#
_cell.length_a   1.000
_cell.length_b   1.000
_cell.length_c   1.000
_cell.angle_alpha   90.00
_cell.angle_beta   90.00
_cell.angle_gamma   90.00
#
_symmetry.space_group_name_H-M   'P 1'
#
loop_
_entity.id
_entity.type
_entity.pdbx_description
1 polymer ?
#
loop_
_entity_poly.entity_id
_entity_poly.type
_entity_poly.pdbx_seq_one_letter_code
_entity_poly.pdbx_strand_id
1 'polypeptide(L)'
;MKRCFSKFILLISVPALVFFNACASKRGVSEETVQTMEPRLPAIFIAGNSTAKNGEANGWGDHLGQFFDAGKVTVENHAKAGRSSRTFITDGRWEEIRQALRPGDFVLIEFGHNDAGLINDTLRARGSFPTLGEETQEIDNQTTKKPETVHSFGWYMRKMIRESKAKGATPIVLSMTTRDMWPEGKIERENTFCTLSRQVAENEGVAFLDLRNIIADQYQLLGPIRVRQLFPKDHTHTNPEGAYLNAALVASGLKAMETPISTLFSPMGDSLSAYRPNRMVEPVMTWMTAPWMPEVQPKADSTHPTLYAIGNSTVRTGWLGNGENGQWGWGAPLGDFFDRERINVKNKALGGTSTRTFRSKGLWKPVLDSLKAGDYVIMGFGHNDASPVNDTSRARGTIKGNGEETQEIDNLLTGEHEVVHSYGWYLRQFIRETRSKGAIPIVCSPIPRNSWPDGKVNRTLGGYAIWAREAAEQEGAFFINLNERICDHYDAVGQDRVATLYFNEGDNTHTNAVGAQINATRLTEGIKALDDCQLKQYLIVVEPH
;
A
#
# COMPACT_ATOMS: atom_id res chain seq x y z
N MET A 1 41.80 -24.76 72.17
CA MET A 1 41.59 -23.58 73.06
C MET A 1 40.12 -23.57 73.48
N LYS A 2 39.89 -23.39 74.78
CA LYS A 2 38.62 -23.57 75.52
C LYS A 2 37.72 -22.32 75.46
N ARG A 3 36.39 -22.54 75.57
CA ARG A 3 35.35 -21.86 76.41
C ARG A 3 34.00 -21.83 75.64
N CYS A 4 32.96 -22.62 75.94
CA CYS A 4 32.03 -22.71 77.10
C CYS A 4 31.19 -21.45 77.38
N PHE A 5 29.85 -21.60 77.32
CA PHE A 5 28.81 -21.51 78.40
C PHE A 5 27.41 -21.33 77.73
N SER A 6 26.53 -22.33 77.70
CA SER A 6 25.51 -22.77 78.69
C SER A 6 24.37 -21.76 78.95
N LYS A 7 23.10 -22.21 78.82
CA LYS A 7 22.07 -22.15 79.88
C LYS A 7 20.79 -22.95 79.55
N PHE A 8 20.53 -23.94 80.41
CA PHE A 8 19.28 -24.35 81.08
C PHE A 8 18.11 -25.09 80.39
N ILE A 9 17.64 -26.06 81.18
CA ILE A 9 16.67 -27.15 81.06
C ILE A 9 15.36 -26.74 81.76
N LEU A 10 14.19 -27.18 81.27
CA LEU A 10 13.19 -27.86 82.13
C LEU A 10 12.13 -28.66 81.33
N LEU A 11 11.96 -29.92 81.74
CA LEU A 11 10.90 -30.90 81.44
C LEU A 11 9.48 -30.36 81.84
N ILE A 12 8.31 -30.92 81.51
CA ILE A 12 7.76 -32.27 81.80
C ILE A 12 6.38 -32.40 81.09
N SER A 13 6.07 -33.54 80.47
CA SER A 13 4.89 -34.43 80.72
C SER A 13 4.41 -35.24 79.49
N VAL A 14 4.37 -36.55 79.71
CA VAL A 14 3.73 -37.67 78.96
C VAL A 14 2.35 -37.90 79.66
N PRO A 15 1.29 -38.60 79.18
CA PRO A 15 1.35 -39.80 78.32
C PRO A 15 0.12 -40.21 77.45
N ALA A 16 0.27 -41.38 76.81
CA ALA A 16 -0.71 -42.46 76.54
C ALA A 16 -1.67 -42.34 75.34
N LEU A 17 -1.56 -43.21 74.33
CA LEU A 17 -2.06 -44.61 74.19
C LEU A 17 -3.56 -44.70 73.90
N VAL A 18 -3.95 -45.27 72.75
CA VAL A 18 -4.77 -46.50 72.58
C VAL A 18 -5.30 -46.62 71.14
N PHE A 19 -5.22 -47.87 70.67
CA PHE A 19 -5.67 -48.54 69.45
C PHE A 19 -7.12 -48.26 68.98
N PHE A 20 -7.40 -48.44 67.67
CA PHE A 20 -8.17 -49.59 67.14
C PHE A 20 -8.28 -49.62 65.60
N ASN A 21 -8.04 -50.81 65.05
CA ASN A 21 -8.56 -51.44 63.82
C ASN A 21 -9.17 -50.59 62.69
N ALA A 22 -8.77 -50.87 61.45
CA ALA A 22 -9.35 -51.98 60.68
C ALA A 22 -8.81 -51.98 59.24
N CYS A 23 -8.38 -53.15 58.79
CA CYS A 23 -8.03 -53.42 57.40
C CYS A 23 -9.31 -53.62 56.59
N ALA A 24 -9.51 -52.85 55.52
CA ALA A 24 -10.46 -53.16 54.46
C ALA A 24 -9.90 -52.70 53.11
N SER A 25 -9.73 -53.69 52.22
CA SER A 25 -9.13 -53.59 50.90
C SER A 25 -9.80 -52.56 49.98
N LYS A 26 -9.01 -51.69 49.34
CA LYS A 26 -9.43 -50.96 48.13
C LYS A 26 -8.56 -51.36 46.95
N ARG A 27 -9.25 -51.78 45.88
CA ARG A 27 -8.72 -52.00 44.54
C ARG A 27 -8.07 -50.71 44.05
N GLY A 28 -6.89 -50.85 43.42
CA GLY A 28 -6.16 -49.74 42.84
C GLY A 28 -6.95 -49.06 41.72
N VAL A 29 -7.05 -47.74 41.82
CA VAL A 29 -7.28 -46.84 40.69
C VAL A 29 -5.89 -46.26 40.39
N SER A 30 -5.40 -46.48 39.17
CA SER A 30 -4.17 -45.83 38.69
C SER A 30 -4.44 -44.33 38.59
N GLU A 31 -3.68 -43.52 39.34
CA GLU A 31 -3.64 -42.07 39.19
C GLU A 31 -3.10 -41.73 37.79
N GLU A 32 -3.96 -41.16 36.94
CA GLU A 32 -3.50 -40.41 35.77
C GLU A 32 -2.64 -39.25 36.26
N THR A 33 -1.36 -39.31 35.94
CA THR A 33 -0.42 -38.23 36.21
C THR A 33 -0.80 -37.07 35.31
N VAL A 34 -1.46 -36.05 35.87
CA VAL A 34 -1.68 -34.77 35.19
C VAL A 34 -0.31 -34.13 35.03
N GLN A 35 0.30 -34.32 33.87
CA GLN A 35 1.50 -33.61 33.46
C GLN A 35 1.12 -32.12 33.32
N THR A 36 1.40 -31.33 34.35
CA THR A 36 1.28 -29.87 34.29
C THR A 36 2.25 -29.38 33.22
N MET A 37 1.73 -28.98 32.06
CA MET A 37 2.54 -28.41 30.98
C MET A 37 3.23 -27.14 31.47
N GLU A 38 4.52 -27.00 31.17
CA GLU A 38 5.25 -25.78 31.52
C GLU A 38 4.58 -24.55 30.92
N PRO A 39 4.50 -23.43 31.67
CA PRO A 39 3.96 -22.19 31.16
C PRO A 39 4.72 -21.77 29.90
N ARG A 40 4.01 -21.54 28.79
CA ARG A 40 4.57 -20.89 27.61
C ARG A 40 3.68 -19.74 27.16
N LEU A 41 4.29 -18.76 26.50
CA LEU A 41 3.55 -17.71 25.80
C LEU A 41 2.61 -18.35 24.75
N PRO A 42 1.43 -17.75 24.48
CA PRO A 42 0.64 -18.14 23.33
C PRO A 42 1.48 -18.03 22.06
N ALA A 43 1.17 -18.86 21.07
CA ALA A 43 1.85 -18.90 19.78
C ALA A 43 0.87 -18.55 18.65
N ILE A 44 1.38 -17.90 17.61
CA ILE A 44 0.72 -17.70 16.33
C ILE A 44 1.33 -18.69 15.33
N PHE A 45 0.61 -19.74 15.00
CA PHE A 45 1.01 -20.71 13.98
C PHE A 45 0.58 -20.24 12.60
N ILE A 46 1.46 -20.34 11.60
CA ILE A 46 1.15 -20.04 10.20
C ILE A 46 1.10 -21.35 9.40
N ALA A 47 -0.09 -21.71 8.93
CA ALA A 47 -0.31 -22.79 7.98
C ALA A 47 -0.51 -22.18 6.58
N GLY A 48 0.44 -22.44 5.67
CA GLY A 48 0.38 -21.83 4.34
C GLY A 48 1.38 -22.38 3.32
N ASN A 49 1.54 -21.64 2.23
CA ASN A 49 2.26 -22.07 1.03
C ASN A 49 3.56 -21.25 0.78
N SER A 50 4.04 -21.19 -0.46
CA SER A 50 5.26 -20.44 -0.82
C SER A 50 5.16 -18.93 -0.57
N THR A 51 3.98 -18.34 -0.59
CA THR A 51 3.76 -16.90 -0.33
C THR A 51 3.93 -16.54 1.14
N ALA A 52 3.86 -17.52 2.03
CA ALA A 52 3.97 -17.35 3.48
C ALA A 52 5.25 -17.97 4.08
N LYS A 53 6.00 -18.80 3.36
CA LYS A 53 7.11 -19.62 3.89
C LYS A 53 8.26 -18.81 4.53
N ASN A 54 9.01 -19.46 5.41
CA ASN A 54 10.34 -18.99 5.85
C ASN A 54 11.42 -19.17 4.77
N GLY A 55 12.53 -18.42 4.91
CA GLY A 55 13.80 -18.72 4.25
C GLY A 55 14.43 -17.53 3.53
N GLU A 56 14.30 -17.47 2.20
CA GLU A 56 14.87 -16.42 1.35
C GLU A 56 14.24 -15.02 1.58
N ALA A 57 13.60 -14.81 2.73
CA ALA A 57 12.80 -13.63 3.06
C ALA A 57 11.67 -13.34 2.06
N ASN A 58 11.28 -14.28 1.20
CA ASN A 58 10.29 -14.06 0.13
C ASN A 58 8.85 -14.47 0.46
N GLY A 59 8.59 -14.96 1.68
CA GLY A 59 7.25 -15.21 2.18
C GLY A 59 6.88 -14.26 3.31
N TRP A 60 5.64 -13.78 3.37
CA TRP A 60 5.22 -12.81 4.39
C TRP A 60 5.34 -13.35 5.82
N GLY A 61 5.21 -14.66 6.02
CA GLY A 61 5.33 -15.27 7.34
C GLY A 61 6.74 -15.18 7.93
N ASP A 62 7.77 -15.07 7.09
CA ASP A 62 9.18 -14.88 7.52
C ASP A 62 9.39 -13.51 8.19
N HIS A 63 8.54 -12.54 7.84
CA HIS A 63 8.61 -11.17 8.34
C HIS A 63 7.58 -10.88 9.44
N LEU A 64 6.59 -11.74 9.65
CA LEU A 64 5.45 -11.40 10.51
C LEU A 64 5.88 -11.16 11.98
N GLY A 65 6.85 -11.95 12.47
CA GLY A 65 7.27 -11.95 13.88
C GLY A 65 7.64 -10.57 14.44
N GLN A 66 8.21 -9.68 13.64
CA GLN A 66 8.65 -8.36 14.09
C GLN A 66 7.49 -7.42 14.49
N PHE A 67 6.28 -7.66 13.97
CA PHE A 67 5.10 -6.88 14.31
C PHE A 67 4.47 -7.31 15.65
N PHE A 68 4.92 -8.42 16.23
CA PHE A 68 4.38 -8.97 17.48
C PHE A 68 5.38 -8.85 18.62
N ASP A 69 4.87 -8.59 19.82
CA ASP A 69 5.68 -8.45 21.03
C ASP A 69 6.17 -9.82 21.48
N ALA A 70 7.47 -10.07 21.35
CA ALA A 70 8.11 -11.33 21.71
C ALA A 70 7.98 -11.65 23.22
N GLY A 71 7.64 -10.68 24.08
CA GLY A 71 7.31 -10.91 25.48
C GLY A 71 5.86 -11.35 25.73
N LYS A 72 4.98 -11.26 24.72
CA LYS A 72 3.55 -11.61 24.82
C LYS A 72 3.17 -12.82 23.98
N VAL A 73 3.85 -13.07 22.86
CA VAL A 73 3.47 -14.11 21.89
C VAL A 73 4.69 -14.60 21.09
N THR A 74 4.70 -15.86 20.69
CA THR A 74 5.66 -16.40 19.71
C THR A 74 5.02 -16.51 18.33
N VAL A 75 5.81 -16.39 17.25
CA VAL A 75 5.33 -16.62 15.87
C VAL A 75 6.04 -17.84 15.31
N GLU A 76 5.25 -18.87 14.95
CA GLU A 76 5.73 -20.15 14.46
C GLU A 76 5.24 -20.39 13.03
N ASN A 77 6.14 -20.16 12.06
CA ASN A 77 5.79 -20.28 10.66
C ASN A 77 6.08 -21.68 10.10
N HIS A 78 5.02 -22.44 9.80
CA HIS A 78 5.10 -23.78 9.23
C HIS A 78 4.80 -23.82 7.73
N ALA A 79 4.56 -22.66 7.10
CA ALA A 79 4.26 -22.56 5.69
C ALA A 79 5.40 -23.14 4.83
N LYS A 80 5.02 -23.85 3.77
CA LYS A 80 5.98 -24.57 2.92
C LYS A 80 5.70 -24.35 1.44
N ALA A 81 6.78 -24.09 0.70
CA ALA A 81 6.72 -23.90 -0.73
C ALA A 81 5.96 -25.02 -1.44
N GLY A 82 5.07 -24.62 -2.35
CA GLY A 82 4.35 -25.52 -3.22
C GLY A 82 3.21 -26.31 -2.55
N ARG A 83 2.88 -26.07 -1.27
CA ARG A 83 1.78 -26.78 -0.62
C ARG A 83 0.41 -26.16 -0.91
N SER A 84 -0.54 -27.04 -1.17
CA SER A 84 -1.98 -26.81 -1.15
C SER A 84 -2.54 -27.18 0.22
N SER A 85 -3.80 -26.84 0.52
CA SER A 85 -4.46 -27.26 1.76
C SER A 85 -4.39 -28.79 1.95
N ARG A 86 -4.60 -29.53 0.86
CA ARG A 86 -4.43 -30.98 0.76
C ARG A 86 -3.01 -31.44 1.11
N THR A 87 -2.03 -30.99 0.33
CA THR A 87 -0.66 -31.52 0.46
C THR A 87 0.04 -31.07 1.73
N PHE A 88 -0.44 -29.99 2.37
CA PHE A 88 -0.01 -29.59 3.70
C PHE A 88 -0.42 -30.63 4.77
N ILE A 89 -1.60 -31.23 4.63
CA ILE A 89 -2.08 -32.28 5.52
C ILE A 89 -1.41 -33.62 5.21
N THR A 90 -1.35 -34.03 3.95
CA THR A 90 -0.78 -35.35 3.58
C THR A 90 0.71 -35.47 3.87
N ASP A 91 1.43 -34.34 3.86
CA ASP A 91 2.85 -34.29 4.21
C ASP A 91 3.09 -34.24 5.73
N GLY A 92 2.03 -34.28 6.56
CA GLY A 92 2.14 -34.27 8.01
C GLY A 92 2.39 -32.90 8.65
N ARG A 93 2.46 -31.81 7.87
CA ARG A 93 2.73 -30.46 8.42
C ARG A 93 1.58 -29.95 9.28
N TRP A 94 0.35 -30.24 8.88
CA TRP A 94 -0.79 -29.94 9.73
C TRP A 94 -0.74 -30.72 11.05
N GLU A 95 -0.30 -31.98 10.99
CA GLU A 95 -0.18 -32.81 12.18
C GLU A 95 0.86 -32.26 13.17
N GLU A 96 1.98 -31.72 12.68
CA GLU A 96 2.98 -31.02 13.50
C GLU A 96 2.35 -29.84 14.27
N ILE A 97 1.61 -28.96 13.58
CA ILE A 97 0.91 -27.83 14.23
C ILE A 97 -0.09 -28.39 15.26
N ARG A 98 -0.98 -29.30 14.84
CA ARG A 98 -2.05 -29.86 15.66
C ARG A 98 -1.54 -30.48 16.96
N GLN A 99 -0.38 -31.12 16.93
CA GLN A 99 0.26 -31.70 18.11
C GLN A 99 0.84 -30.63 19.05
N ALA A 100 1.34 -29.52 18.52
CA ALA A 100 1.93 -28.41 19.28
C ALA A 100 0.92 -27.43 19.89
N LEU A 101 -0.31 -27.36 19.33
CA LEU A 101 -1.36 -26.43 19.78
C LEU A 101 -1.72 -26.60 21.26
N ARG A 102 -1.87 -25.46 21.93
CA ARG A 102 -2.35 -25.30 23.30
C ARG A 102 -3.51 -24.28 23.34
N PRO A 103 -4.36 -24.31 24.38
CA PRO A 103 -5.38 -23.30 24.58
C PRO A 103 -4.79 -21.89 24.60
N GLY A 104 -5.42 -20.96 23.86
CA GLY A 104 -4.96 -19.56 23.74
C GLY A 104 -4.02 -19.28 22.57
N ASP A 105 -3.57 -20.31 21.83
CA ASP A 105 -2.83 -20.11 20.57
C ASP A 105 -3.73 -19.58 19.45
N PHE A 106 -3.11 -19.05 18.40
CA PHE A 106 -3.76 -18.63 17.15
C PHE A 106 -3.24 -19.45 15.98
N VAL A 107 -4.08 -19.67 14.97
CA VAL A 107 -3.67 -20.36 13.73
C VAL A 107 -4.11 -19.53 12.53
N LEU A 108 -3.15 -18.94 11.81
CA LEU A 108 -3.37 -18.26 10.54
C LEU A 108 -3.35 -19.30 9.41
N ILE A 109 -4.45 -19.44 8.67
CA ILE A 109 -4.62 -20.47 7.64
C ILE A 109 -4.78 -19.79 6.27
N GLU A 110 -3.78 -19.90 5.37
CA GLU A 110 -3.79 -19.33 4.02
C GLU A 110 -3.47 -20.38 2.94
N PHE A 111 -4.47 -20.75 2.12
CA PHE A 111 -4.30 -21.67 0.99
C PHE A 111 -5.10 -21.24 -0.25
N GLY A 112 -4.88 -21.92 -1.37
CA GLY A 112 -5.61 -21.73 -2.62
C GLY A 112 -4.73 -21.62 -3.87
N HIS A 113 -3.53 -21.03 -3.80
CA HIS A 113 -2.62 -20.89 -4.95
C HIS A 113 -2.29 -22.24 -5.62
N ASN A 114 -1.95 -23.25 -4.82
CA ASN A 114 -1.60 -24.58 -5.31
C ASN A 114 -2.83 -25.52 -5.42
N ASP A 115 -3.91 -25.21 -4.71
CA ASP A 115 -5.17 -25.96 -4.73
C ASP A 115 -5.86 -25.87 -6.11
N ALA A 116 -5.63 -24.76 -6.82
CA ALA A 116 -6.07 -24.56 -8.20
C ALA A 116 -5.36 -25.44 -9.25
N GLY A 117 -4.35 -26.22 -8.85
CA GLY A 117 -3.64 -27.13 -9.72
C GLY A 117 -4.44 -28.38 -10.09
N LEU A 118 -3.85 -29.25 -10.92
CA LEU A 118 -4.45 -30.54 -11.24
C LEU A 118 -4.44 -31.46 -10.01
N ILE A 119 -5.52 -32.22 -9.84
CA ILE A 119 -5.69 -33.18 -8.73
C ILE A 119 -4.62 -34.27 -8.78
N ASN A 120 -4.33 -34.80 -9.97
CA ASN A 120 -3.34 -35.85 -10.17
C ASN A 120 -2.58 -35.65 -11.49
N ASP A 121 -1.29 -35.35 -11.39
CA ASP A 121 -0.39 -35.15 -12.53
C ASP A 121 1.03 -35.65 -12.16
N THR A 122 1.89 -35.84 -13.15
CA THR A 122 3.25 -36.39 -12.93
C THR A 122 4.25 -35.41 -12.31
N LEU A 123 3.92 -34.11 -12.21
CA LEU A 123 4.84 -33.05 -11.80
C LEU A 123 4.63 -32.60 -10.35
N ARG A 124 3.36 -32.47 -9.95
CA ARG A 124 2.94 -31.78 -8.73
C ARG A 124 1.86 -32.57 -7.99
N ALA A 125 0.75 -32.93 -8.65
CA ALA A 125 -0.41 -33.62 -8.07
C ALA A 125 -0.92 -33.00 -6.74
N ARG A 126 -1.26 -31.70 -6.75
CA ARG A 126 -1.55 -30.94 -5.52
C ARG A 126 -2.97 -30.35 -5.46
N GLY A 127 -3.73 -30.44 -6.54
CA GLY A 127 -5.07 -29.87 -6.61
C GLY A 127 -6.06 -30.53 -5.65
N SER A 128 -7.13 -29.81 -5.36
CA SER A 128 -8.31 -30.29 -4.61
C SER A 128 -9.58 -29.89 -5.36
N PHE A 129 -10.73 -30.50 -5.01
CA PHE A 129 -11.99 -30.05 -5.62
C PHE A 129 -12.31 -28.61 -5.19
N PRO A 130 -12.58 -27.68 -6.12
CA PRO A 130 -12.80 -26.27 -5.81
C PRO A 130 -14.24 -26.03 -5.32
N THR A 131 -14.63 -26.75 -4.27
CA THR A 131 -15.98 -26.74 -3.71
C THR A 131 -15.94 -26.74 -2.18
N LEU A 132 -17.10 -26.47 -1.57
CA LEU A 132 -17.30 -26.56 -0.12
C LEU A 132 -17.73 -27.96 0.34
N GLY A 133 -18.03 -28.88 -0.56
CA GLY A 133 -18.72 -30.12 -0.24
C GLY A 133 -17.84 -31.15 0.48
N GLU A 134 -18.31 -32.39 0.49
CA GLU A 134 -17.62 -33.56 1.08
C GLU A 134 -17.12 -34.50 -0.04
N GLU A 135 -16.93 -34.00 -1.25
CA GLU A 135 -16.51 -34.78 -2.41
C GLU A 135 -15.17 -35.44 -2.16
N THR A 136 -15.07 -36.70 -2.60
CA THR A 136 -13.83 -37.47 -2.54
C THR A 136 -13.50 -38.12 -3.88
N GLN A 137 -12.22 -38.37 -4.09
CA GLN A 137 -11.72 -39.17 -5.19
C GLN A 137 -10.51 -39.98 -4.75
N GLU A 138 -10.56 -41.29 -4.97
CA GLU A 138 -9.38 -42.15 -4.87
C GLU A 138 -8.49 -41.95 -6.09
N ILE A 139 -7.20 -41.73 -5.86
CA ILE A 139 -6.19 -41.65 -6.91
C ILE A 139 -5.01 -42.56 -6.63
N ASP A 140 -4.40 -43.09 -7.69
CA ASP A 140 -3.00 -43.49 -7.64
C ASP A 140 -2.14 -42.24 -7.87
N ASN A 141 -1.62 -41.66 -6.79
CA ASN A 141 -0.92 -40.38 -6.87
C ASN A 141 0.35 -40.52 -7.74
N GLN A 142 0.38 -39.80 -8.86
CA GLN A 142 1.44 -39.93 -9.85
C GLN A 142 2.78 -39.34 -9.39
N THR A 143 2.79 -38.50 -8.36
CA THR A 143 4.01 -37.95 -7.75
C THR A 143 4.55 -38.86 -6.64
N THR A 144 3.70 -39.31 -5.71
CA THR A 144 4.13 -40.12 -4.54
C THR A 144 4.15 -41.62 -4.81
N LYS A 145 3.50 -42.08 -5.90
CA LYS A 145 3.31 -43.49 -6.27
C LYS A 145 2.56 -44.30 -5.20
N LYS A 146 1.66 -43.65 -4.46
CA LYS A 146 0.83 -44.26 -3.42
C LYS A 146 -0.65 -43.97 -3.67
N PRO A 147 -1.56 -44.86 -3.26
CA PRO A 147 -2.99 -44.56 -3.25
C PRO A 147 -3.28 -43.41 -2.27
N GLU A 148 -4.21 -42.54 -2.63
CA GLU A 148 -4.60 -41.38 -1.83
C GLU A 148 -6.08 -41.00 -2.06
N THR A 149 -6.80 -40.73 -0.98
CA THR A 149 -8.12 -40.10 -1.01
C THR A 149 -8.00 -38.58 -1.05
N VAL A 150 -8.44 -37.99 -2.15
CA VAL A 150 -8.49 -36.53 -2.35
C VAL A 150 -9.84 -36.01 -1.88
N HIS A 151 -9.87 -34.92 -1.11
CA HIS A 151 -11.09 -34.23 -0.68
C HIS A 151 -11.26 -32.86 -1.34
N SER A 152 -12.40 -32.22 -1.10
CA SER A 152 -12.63 -30.81 -1.48
C SER A 152 -11.76 -29.83 -0.68
N PHE A 153 -11.54 -28.64 -1.25
CA PHE A 153 -10.88 -27.54 -0.55
C PHE A 153 -11.61 -27.20 0.76
N GLY A 154 -12.94 -27.12 0.73
CA GLY A 154 -13.75 -26.86 1.92
C GLY A 154 -13.52 -27.89 3.02
N TRP A 155 -13.40 -29.17 2.67
CA TRP A 155 -13.12 -30.24 3.62
C TRP A 155 -11.78 -30.04 4.36
N TYR A 156 -10.69 -29.82 3.61
CA TYR A 156 -9.35 -29.64 4.19
C TYR A 156 -9.29 -28.41 5.10
N MET A 157 -9.91 -27.29 4.67
CA MET A 157 -9.98 -26.07 5.48
C MET A 157 -10.80 -26.29 6.77
N ARG A 158 -11.97 -26.94 6.69
CA ARG A 158 -12.79 -27.28 7.87
C ARG A 158 -12.03 -28.18 8.84
N LYS A 159 -11.30 -29.18 8.34
CA LYS A 159 -10.48 -30.07 9.18
C LYS A 159 -9.51 -29.27 10.04
N MET A 160 -8.73 -28.38 9.42
CA MET A 160 -7.75 -27.56 10.15
C MET A 160 -8.43 -26.67 11.19
N ILE A 161 -9.52 -25.98 10.80
CA ILE A 161 -10.28 -25.11 11.70
C ILE A 161 -10.84 -25.85 12.90
N ARG A 162 -11.52 -26.98 12.68
CA ARG A 162 -12.18 -27.76 13.75
C ARG A 162 -11.16 -28.36 14.71
N GLU A 163 -10.03 -28.84 14.19
CA GLU A 163 -8.96 -29.38 15.02
C GLU A 163 -8.23 -28.29 15.82
N SER A 164 -8.07 -27.07 15.28
CA SER A 164 -7.62 -25.91 16.06
C SER A 164 -8.56 -25.61 17.22
N LYS A 165 -9.86 -25.52 16.95
CA LYS A 165 -10.88 -25.26 17.99
C LYS A 165 -10.89 -26.34 19.06
N ALA A 166 -10.78 -27.61 18.66
CA ALA A 166 -10.72 -28.74 19.59
C ALA A 166 -9.50 -28.69 20.53
N LYS A 167 -8.42 -28.01 20.12
CA LYS A 167 -7.23 -27.75 20.94
C LYS A 167 -7.31 -26.47 21.77
N GLY A 168 -8.42 -25.72 21.70
CA GLY A 168 -8.59 -24.44 22.38
C GLY A 168 -7.86 -23.27 21.72
N ALA A 169 -7.38 -23.45 20.48
CA ALA A 169 -6.76 -22.39 19.69
C ALA A 169 -7.80 -21.60 18.89
N THR A 170 -7.45 -20.37 18.51
CA THR A 170 -8.26 -19.46 17.70
C THR A 170 -7.80 -19.49 16.23
N PRO A 171 -8.48 -20.24 15.34
CA PRO A 171 -8.18 -20.18 13.92
C PRO A 171 -8.67 -18.87 13.29
N ILE A 172 -7.86 -18.32 12.38
CA ILE A 172 -8.16 -17.16 11.55
C ILE A 172 -7.86 -17.57 10.11
N VAL A 173 -8.85 -17.49 9.25
CA VAL A 173 -8.71 -17.86 7.83
C VAL A 173 -8.31 -16.62 7.04
N LEU A 174 -7.29 -16.75 6.20
CA LEU A 174 -6.83 -15.71 5.30
C LEU A 174 -7.16 -16.12 3.86
N SER A 175 -7.63 -15.16 3.06
CA SER A 175 -7.59 -15.33 1.60
C SER A 175 -6.13 -15.30 1.11
N MET A 176 -5.85 -15.95 -0.03
CA MET A 176 -4.49 -15.97 -0.58
C MET A 176 -4.01 -14.57 -0.98
N THR A 177 -2.70 -14.36 -0.96
CA THR A 177 -2.07 -13.12 -1.42
C THR A 177 -2.41 -12.75 -2.88
N THR A 178 -2.40 -11.45 -3.19
CA THR A 178 -2.63 -10.92 -4.54
C THR A 178 -1.43 -11.14 -5.45
N ARG A 179 -1.68 -11.50 -6.71
CA ARG A 179 -0.65 -11.64 -7.74
C ARG A 179 -0.47 -10.35 -8.52
N ASP A 180 0.71 -10.16 -9.10
CA ASP A 180 1.02 -9.03 -9.99
C ASP A 180 0.36 -9.22 -11.38
N MET A 181 -0.97 -9.26 -11.40
CA MET A 181 -1.79 -9.44 -12.60
C MET A 181 -2.73 -8.25 -12.75
N TRP A 182 -2.69 -7.63 -13.93
CA TRP A 182 -3.38 -6.35 -14.21
C TRP A 182 -4.28 -6.43 -15.44
N PRO A 183 -5.30 -7.32 -15.47
CA PRO A 183 -6.24 -7.36 -16.57
C PRO A 183 -6.88 -5.98 -16.78
N GLU A 184 -6.87 -5.49 -18.02
CA GLU A 184 -7.40 -4.16 -18.37
C GLU A 184 -6.81 -3.01 -17.53
N GLY A 185 -5.56 -3.17 -17.05
CA GLY A 185 -4.86 -2.15 -16.27
C GLY A 185 -5.31 -2.03 -14.80
N LYS A 186 -6.09 -2.99 -14.28
CA LYS A 186 -6.51 -3.03 -12.87
C LYS A 186 -6.04 -4.31 -12.20
N ILE A 187 -5.61 -4.20 -10.94
CA ILE A 187 -5.16 -5.37 -10.18
C ILE A 187 -6.30 -6.39 -10.01
N GLU A 188 -6.00 -7.68 -10.15
CA GLU A 188 -6.99 -8.75 -9.97
C GLU A 188 -7.54 -8.82 -8.52
N ARG A 189 -8.85 -9.09 -8.38
CA ARG A 189 -9.55 -9.12 -7.07
C ARG A 189 -10.45 -10.32 -6.83
N GLU A 190 -10.93 -10.97 -7.89
CA GLU A 190 -11.79 -12.16 -7.80
C GLU A 190 -10.99 -13.46 -7.92
N ASN A 191 -11.30 -14.46 -7.11
CA ASN A 191 -10.69 -15.78 -7.14
C ASN A 191 -11.59 -16.79 -6.40
N THR A 192 -11.82 -17.96 -7.01
CA THR A 192 -12.69 -19.02 -6.46
C THR A 192 -12.28 -19.45 -5.05
N PHE A 193 -10.99 -19.72 -4.81
CA PHE A 193 -10.51 -20.19 -3.52
C PHE A 193 -10.54 -19.09 -2.45
N CYS A 194 -10.42 -17.81 -2.81
CA CYS A 194 -10.67 -16.72 -1.86
C CYS A 194 -12.13 -16.69 -1.40
N THR A 195 -13.07 -16.88 -2.34
CA THR A 195 -14.50 -16.99 -2.03
C THR A 195 -14.78 -18.20 -1.15
N LEU A 196 -14.21 -19.37 -1.47
CA LEU A 196 -14.35 -20.58 -0.66
C LEU A 196 -13.76 -20.40 0.74
N SER A 197 -12.58 -19.78 0.89
CA SER A 197 -11.99 -19.48 2.19
C SER A 197 -12.90 -18.61 3.05
N ARG A 198 -13.51 -17.56 2.47
CA ARG A 198 -14.49 -16.72 3.16
C ARG A 198 -15.70 -17.56 3.63
N GLN A 199 -16.28 -18.32 2.71
CA GLN A 199 -17.47 -19.14 3.01
C GLN A 199 -17.19 -20.22 4.06
N VAL A 200 -16.00 -20.86 4.04
CA VAL A 200 -15.62 -21.81 5.09
C VAL A 200 -15.50 -21.11 6.44
N ALA A 201 -14.89 -19.93 6.48
CA ALA A 201 -14.74 -19.17 7.72
C ALA A 201 -16.09 -18.75 8.31
N GLU A 202 -17.01 -18.27 7.47
CA GLU A 202 -18.39 -17.95 7.83
C GLU A 202 -19.13 -19.18 8.36
N ASN A 203 -19.09 -20.30 7.62
CA ASN A 203 -19.77 -21.54 7.99
C ASN A 203 -19.25 -22.15 9.30
N GLU A 204 -17.95 -22.03 9.57
CA GLU A 204 -17.35 -22.52 10.80
C GLU A 204 -17.40 -21.49 11.94
N GLY A 205 -17.90 -20.28 11.70
CA GLY A 205 -17.94 -19.20 12.70
C GLY A 205 -16.55 -18.85 13.22
N VAL A 206 -15.62 -18.53 12.31
CA VAL A 206 -14.26 -18.08 12.62
C VAL A 206 -13.95 -16.79 11.89
N ALA A 207 -12.94 -16.07 12.39
CA ALA A 207 -12.57 -14.80 11.79
C ALA A 207 -11.96 -15.01 10.40
N PHE A 208 -12.33 -14.14 9.46
CA PHE A 208 -11.80 -14.13 8.09
C PHE A 208 -11.06 -12.81 7.82
N LEU A 209 -9.82 -12.91 7.36
CA LEU A 209 -9.04 -11.79 6.88
C LEU A 209 -9.03 -11.81 5.35
N ASP A 210 -9.61 -10.79 4.73
CA ASP A 210 -9.61 -10.61 3.27
C ASP A 210 -8.25 -10.07 2.78
N LEU A 211 -7.17 -10.79 3.09
CA LEU A 211 -5.79 -10.42 2.76
C LEU A 211 -5.61 -10.09 1.27
N ARG A 212 -6.27 -10.81 0.36
CA ARG A 212 -6.22 -10.50 -1.07
C ARG A 212 -6.67 -9.08 -1.35
N ASN A 213 -7.87 -8.70 -0.90
CA ASN A 213 -8.35 -7.36 -1.18
C ASN A 213 -7.55 -6.28 -0.42
N ILE A 214 -7.04 -6.58 0.77
CA ILE A 214 -6.13 -5.69 1.51
C ILE A 214 -4.86 -5.41 0.70
N ILE A 215 -4.22 -6.45 0.14
CA ILE A 215 -3.02 -6.30 -0.71
C ILE A 215 -3.38 -5.63 -2.03
N ALA A 216 -4.49 -6.02 -2.67
CA ALA A 216 -4.93 -5.44 -3.93
C ALA A 216 -5.19 -3.93 -3.81
N ASP A 217 -5.77 -3.47 -2.70
CA ASP A 217 -5.94 -2.05 -2.41
C ASP A 217 -4.60 -1.32 -2.46
N GLN A 218 -3.58 -1.83 -1.79
CA GLN A 218 -2.26 -1.18 -1.78
C GLN A 218 -1.52 -1.28 -3.11
N TYR A 219 -1.59 -2.43 -3.78
CA TYR A 219 -0.97 -2.64 -5.09
C TYR A 219 -1.59 -1.70 -6.13
N GLN A 220 -2.91 -1.52 -6.12
CA GLN A 220 -3.59 -0.57 -6.99
C GLN A 220 -3.07 0.88 -6.81
N LEU A 221 -2.65 1.24 -5.59
CA LEU A 221 -2.08 2.55 -5.27
C LEU A 221 -0.62 2.67 -5.74
N LEU A 222 0.17 1.61 -5.59
CA LEU A 222 1.54 1.55 -6.11
C LEU A 222 1.58 1.56 -7.63
N GLY A 223 0.58 0.97 -8.28
CA GLY A 223 0.54 0.79 -9.72
C GLY A 223 1.45 -0.34 -10.23
N PRO A 224 1.23 -0.80 -11.47
CA PRO A 224 1.86 -2.00 -12.01
C PRO A 224 3.39 -1.93 -12.09
N ILE A 225 3.95 -0.75 -12.37
CA ILE A 225 5.41 -0.57 -12.51
C ILE A 225 6.14 -0.90 -11.21
N ARG A 226 5.62 -0.39 -10.09
CA ARG A 226 6.21 -0.61 -8.77
C ARG A 226 5.91 -1.99 -8.24
N VAL A 227 4.68 -2.46 -8.44
CA VAL A 227 4.32 -3.82 -8.02
C VAL A 227 5.21 -4.83 -8.75
N ARG A 228 5.46 -4.69 -10.06
CA ARG A 228 6.38 -5.58 -10.79
C ARG A 228 7.78 -5.68 -10.16
N GLN A 229 8.31 -4.60 -9.56
CA GLN A 229 9.61 -4.62 -8.87
C GLN A 229 9.60 -5.51 -7.63
N LEU A 230 8.43 -5.71 -7.01
CA LEU A 230 8.25 -6.62 -5.88
C LEU A 230 8.22 -8.09 -6.32
N PHE A 231 8.08 -8.39 -7.61
CA PHE A 231 7.88 -9.74 -8.17
C PHE A 231 8.98 -10.09 -9.18
N PRO A 232 10.20 -10.43 -8.72
CA PRO A 232 11.39 -10.52 -9.59
C PRO A 232 11.43 -11.77 -10.49
N LYS A 233 10.62 -12.80 -10.19
CA LYS A 233 10.70 -14.11 -10.87
C LYS A 233 9.41 -14.44 -11.63
N ASP A 234 8.26 -14.25 -10.99
CA ASP A 234 6.94 -14.55 -11.53
C ASP A 234 5.89 -13.68 -10.81
N HIS A 235 4.63 -13.76 -11.22
CA HIS A 235 3.54 -12.94 -10.69
C HIS A 235 3.04 -13.35 -9.29
N THR A 236 3.65 -14.36 -8.64
CA THR A 236 3.18 -14.94 -7.37
C THR A 236 4.19 -14.76 -6.24
N HIS A 237 5.47 -14.86 -6.53
CA HIS A 237 6.52 -14.84 -5.51
C HIS A 237 7.21 -13.47 -5.43
N THR A 238 7.07 -12.84 -4.27
CA THR A 238 7.68 -11.54 -4.01
C THR A 238 9.20 -11.65 -3.74
N ASN A 239 9.92 -10.53 -3.83
CA ASN A 239 11.22 -10.33 -3.21
C ASN A 239 11.07 -10.06 -1.69
N PRO A 240 12.18 -9.87 -0.93
CA PRO A 240 12.11 -9.57 0.50
C PRO A 240 11.27 -8.34 0.86
N GLU A 241 11.32 -7.29 0.05
CA GLU A 241 10.57 -6.06 0.28
C GLU A 241 9.06 -6.25 0.09
N GLY A 242 8.65 -7.00 -0.94
CA GLY A 242 7.25 -7.33 -1.18
C GLY A 242 6.70 -8.29 -0.12
N ALA A 243 7.51 -9.21 0.37
CA ALA A 243 7.15 -10.10 1.46
C ALA A 243 6.97 -9.34 2.78
N TYR A 244 7.87 -8.40 3.09
CA TYR A 244 7.75 -7.48 4.23
C TYR A 244 6.48 -6.64 4.15
N LEU A 245 6.19 -6.06 2.97
CA LEU A 245 4.98 -5.28 2.72
C LEU A 245 3.72 -6.12 2.97
N ASN A 246 3.67 -7.34 2.43
CA ASN A 246 2.55 -8.26 2.66
C ASN A 246 2.41 -8.64 4.15
N ALA A 247 3.52 -8.81 4.87
CA ALA A 247 3.50 -9.09 6.31
C ALA A 247 2.95 -7.92 7.14
N ALA A 248 3.34 -6.69 6.79
CA ALA A 248 2.78 -5.49 7.40
C ALA A 248 1.28 -5.36 7.13
N LEU A 249 0.81 -5.80 5.94
CA LEU A 249 -0.62 -5.82 5.61
C LEU A 249 -1.40 -6.91 6.33
N VAL A 250 -0.80 -8.06 6.60
CA VAL A 250 -1.37 -9.06 7.52
C VAL A 250 -1.52 -8.44 8.91
N ALA A 251 -0.46 -7.82 9.46
CA ALA A 251 -0.52 -7.16 10.77
C ALA A 251 -1.57 -6.04 10.83
N SER A 252 -1.59 -5.16 9.83
CA SER A 252 -2.57 -4.07 9.67
C SER A 252 -4.01 -4.60 9.59
N GLY A 253 -4.22 -5.69 8.86
CA GLY A 253 -5.49 -6.38 8.76
C GLY A 253 -5.94 -7.01 10.07
N LEU A 254 -5.06 -7.75 10.74
CA LEU A 254 -5.31 -8.32 12.07
C LEU A 254 -5.63 -7.25 13.11
N LYS A 255 -5.01 -6.06 13.02
CA LYS A 255 -5.31 -4.92 13.88
C LYS A 255 -6.71 -4.36 13.67
N ALA A 256 -7.26 -4.49 12.46
CA ALA A 256 -8.63 -4.09 12.13
C ALA A 256 -9.67 -5.15 12.53
N MET A 257 -9.25 -6.40 12.73
CA MET A 257 -10.10 -7.48 13.24
C MET A 257 -10.06 -7.41 14.77
N GLU A 258 -11.13 -6.93 15.40
CA GLU A 258 -11.30 -6.82 16.86
C GLU A 258 -11.27 -8.20 17.57
N THR A 259 -10.14 -8.89 17.49
CA THR A 259 -9.88 -10.25 17.97
C THR A 259 -8.75 -10.21 19.00
N PRO A 260 -8.62 -11.20 19.91
CA PRO A 260 -7.60 -11.15 20.96
C PRO A 260 -6.15 -11.04 20.45
N ILE A 261 -5.89 -11.36 19.18
CA ILE A 261 -4.57 -11.18 18.56
C ILE A 261 -4.16 -9.69 18.46
N SER A 262 -5.13 -8.77 18.43
CA SER A 262 -4.91 -7.34 18.21
C SER A 262 -4.27 -6.63 19.42
N THR A 263 -4.12 -7.30 20.56
CA THR A 263 -3.46 -6.77 21.77
C THR A 263 -1.99 -7.22 21.90
N LEU A 264 -1.49 -8.00 20.95
CA LEU A 264 -0.19 -8.68 21.02
C LEU A 264 0.90 -7.98 20.19
N PHE A 265 0.62 -6.81 19.61
CA PHE A 265 1.55 -6.09 18.76
C PHE A 265 2.78 -5.57 19.54
N SER A 266 3.92 -5.55 18.85
CA SER A 266 5.15 -4.85 19.28
C SER A 266 5.00 -3.34 19.05
N PRO A 267 5.94 -2.50 19.52
CA PRO A 267 5.96 -1.08 19.14
C PRO A 267 5.96 -0.85 17.61
N MET A 268 6.58 -1.76 16.84
CA MET A 268 6.54 -1.69 15.37
C MET A 268 5.13 -2.01 14.84
N GLY A 269 4.47 -3.06 15.34
CA GLY A 269 3.07 -3.34 14.99
C GLY A 269 2.09 -2.26 15.45
N ASP A 270 2.36 -1.62 16.58
CA ASP A 270 1.58 -0.50 17.10
C ASP A 270 1.70 0.74 16.23
N SER A 271 2.86 0.96 15.60
CA SER A 271 3.08 2.06 14.66
C SER A 271 2.32 1.90 13.34
N LEU A 272 1.94 0.68 12.96
CA LEU A 272 1.15 0.43 11.75
C LEU A 272 -0.29 0.90 11.95
N SER A 273 -0.83 1.60 10.95
CA SER A 273 -2.25 1.89 10.91
C SER A 273 -3.07 0.59 10.75
N ALA A 274 -4.17 0.47 11.49
CA ALA A 274 -5.16 -0.58 11.22
C ALA A 274 -5.70 -0.42 9.80
N TYR A 275 -5.88 -1.55 9.10
CA TYR A 275 -6.33 -1.52 7.71
C TYR A 275 -7.68 -0.83 7.61
N ARG A 276 -7.78 0.08 6.63
CA ARG A 276 -9.05 0.61 6.16
C ARG A 276 -8.99 0.62 4.64
N PRO A 277 -10.10 0.30 3.95
CA PRO A 277 -10.19 0.52 2.52
C PRO A 277 -9.73 1.94 2.22
N ASN A 278 -9.02 2.13 1.11
CA ASN A 278 -8.64 3.46 0.62
C ASN A 278 -7.60 4.22 1.49
N ARG A 279 -7.00 3.60 2.51
CA ARG A 279 -5.90 4.17 3.29
C ARG A 279 -4.60 3.43 2.99
N MET A 280 -3.52 4.17 2.80
CA MET A 280 -2.19 3.55 2.65
C MET A 280 -1.59 3.21 4.00
N VAL A 281 -1.01 2.03 4.07
CA VAL A 281 -0.17 1.64 5.20
C VAL A 281 1.25 2.19 5.02
N GLU A 282 1.95 2.36 6.13
CA GLU A 282 3.22 3.06 6.19
C GLU A 282 4.31 2.44 5.27
N PRO A 283 4.48 1.11 5.18
CA PRO A 283 5.43 0.53 4.22
C PRO A 283 5.10 0.81 2.75
N VAL A 284 3.81 0.88 2.42
CA VAL A 284 3.33 1.22 1.07
C VAL A 284 3.59 2.69 0.78
N MET A 285 3.39 3.57 1.77
CA MET A 285 3.78 4.98 1.66
C MET A 285 5.26 5.14 1.36
N THR A 286 6.13 4.41 2.06
CA THR A 286 7.58 4.44 1.82
C THR A 286 7.90 4.04 0.38
N TRP A 287 7.34 2.93 -0.11
CA TRP A 287 7.53 2.50 -1.50
C TRP A 287 6.98 3.49 -2.52
N MET A 288 5.79 4.00 -2.27
CA MET A 288 5.11 4.91 -3.18
C MET A 288 5.82 6.26 -3.27
N THR A 289 6.53 6.68 -2.22
CA THR A 289 7.20 7.98 -2.18
C THR A 289 8.66 7.89 -2.54
N ALA A 290 9.30 6.72 -2.38
CA ALA A 290 10.73 6.52 -2.58
C ALA A 290 11.19 7.09 -3.94
N PRO A 291 10.85 6.57 -5.13
CA PRO A 291 11.34 7.14 -6.40
C PRO A 291 11.06 8.63 -6.60
N TRP A 292 10.01 9.17 -5.97
CA TRP A 292 9.66 10.58 -6.10
C TRP A 292 10.58 11.51 -5.29
N MET A 293 11.35 10.96 -4.35
CA MET A 293 12.29 11.73 -3.54
C MET A 293 13.50 12.17 -4.39
N PRO A 294 13.91 13.45 -4.35
CA PRO A 294 15.04 13.96 -5.14
C PRO A 294 16.35 13.20 -4.95
N GLU A 295 16.55 12.58 -3.78
CA GLU A 295 17.77 11.85 -3.39
C GLU A 295 17.89 10.47 -4.05
N VAL A 296 16.80 9.93 -4.60
CA VAL A 296 16.77 8.62 -5.25
C VAL A 296 16.35 8.70 -6.72
N GLN A 297 16.21 9.91 -7.27
CA GLN A 297 16.06 10.09 -8.71
C GLN A 297 17.35 9.64 -9.42
N PRO A 298 17.27 8.89 -10.54
CA PRO A 298 18.44 8.56 -11.33
C PRO A 298 19.24 9.82 -11.68
N LYS A 299 20.57 9.71 -11.65
CA LYS A 299 21.45 10.81 -12.04
C LYS A 299 21.09 11.25 -13.46
N ALA A 300 20.88 12.55 -13.64
CA ALA A 300 20.50 13.07 -14.94
C ALA A 300 21.59 12.81 -16.00
N ASP A 301 21.19 12.30 -17.16
CA ASP A 301 22.05 12.13 -18.32
C ASP A 301 21.94 13.37 -19.22
N SER A 302 23.05 14.08 -19.44
CA SER A 302 23.03 15.31 -20.24
C SER A 302 22.72 15.10 -21.72
N THR A 303 22.83 13.86 -22.22
CA THR A 303 22.50 13.50 -23.61
C THR A 303 21.00 13.32 -23.82
N HIS A 304 20.23 13.04 -22.77
CA HIS A 304 18.78 12.86 -22.86
C HIS A 304 18.03 14.20 -22.84
N PRO A 305 16.86 14.28 -23.54
CA PRO A 305 15.93 15.37 -23.31
C PRO A 305 15.49 15.40 -21.84
N THR A 306 15.07 16.58 -21.38
CA THR A 306 14.56 16.77 -20.02
C THR A 306 13.13 17.30 -20.05
N LEU A 307 12.23 16.62 -19.33
CA LEU A 307 10.92 17.13 -18.99
C LEU A 307 11.01 17.94 -17.69
N TYR A 308 10.83 19.26 -17.79
CA TYR A 308 10.71 20.15 -16.66
C TYR A 308 9.23 20.38 -16.33
N ALA A 309 8.81 20.06 -15.10
CA ALA A 309 7.50 20.46 -14.59
C ALA A 309 7.63 21.75 -13.78
N ILE A 310 6.87 22.78 -14.14
CA ILE A 310 6.77 24.05 -13.39
C ILE A 310 5.34 24.27 -12.93
N GLY A 311 5.17 24.93 -11.79
CA GLY A 311 3.86 25.11 -11.20
C GLY A 311 3.88 25.39 -9.72
N ASN A 312 2.71 25.16 -9.11
CA ASN A 312 2.44 25.42 -7.69
C ASN A 312 2.42 24.14 -6.83
N SER A 313 1.78 24.19 -5.65
CA SER A 313 1.67 23.06 -4.71
C SER A 313 0.84 21.89 -5.23
N THR A 314 0.04 22.07 -6.28
CA THR A 314 -0.65 20.95 -6.95
C THR A 314 0.28 20.20 -7.91
N VAL A 315 1.46 20.76 -8.22
CA VAL A 315 2.51 20.14 -9.04
C VAL A 315 3.66 19.64 -8.16
N ARG A 316 4.06 20.37 -7.13
CA ARG A 316 5.11 19.96 -6.17
C ARG A 316 4.53 19.15 -5.00
N THR A 317 5.29 18.18 -4.51
CA THR A 317 5.04 17.53 -3.21
C THR A 317 5.48 18.37 -2.02
N GLY A 318 4.55 18.69 -1.13
CA GLY A 318 4.81 19.46 0.08
C GLY A 318 5.55 20.77 -0.17
N TRP A 319 5.99 21.41 0.91
CA TRP A 319 6.85 22.59 0.79
C TRP A 319 8.28 22.19 0.38
N LEU A 320 8.84 21.18 1.04
CA LEU A 320 10.22 20.77 0.85
C LEU A 320 10.44 19.86 -0.37
N GLY A 321 9.40 19.25 -0.94
CA GLY A 321 9.57 18.21 -1.96
C GLY A 321 9.54 16.78 -1.41
N ASN A 322 9.36 16.62 -0.09
CA ASN A 322 9.49 15.35 0.63
C ASN A 322 8.15 14.78 1.17
N GLY A 323 7.06 15.54 1.08
CA GLY A 323 5.72 15.10 1.47
C GLY A 323 5.45 15.11 2.97
N GLU A 324 6.31 15.75 3.76
CA GLU A 324 6.27 15.80 5.23
C GLU A 324 4.96 16.39 5.82
N ASN A 325 4.20 17.13 5.03
CA ASN A 325 2.90 17.68 5.40
C ASN A 325 1.71 16.93 4.77
N GLY A 326 1.94 15.73 4.22
CA GLY A 326 0.92 14.92 3.57
C GLY A 326 0.43 15.45 2.21
N GLN A 327 0.95 16.56 1.71
CA GLN A 327 0.54 17.17 0.45
C GLN A 327 1.42 16.67 -0.70
N TRP A 328 0.79 16.22 -1.78
CA TRP A 328 1.45 15.69 -2.97
C TRP A 328 0.89 16.33 -4.22
N GLY A 329 1.78 16.77 -5.10
CA GLY A 329 1.42 17.31 -6.40
C GLY A 329 1.68 16.27 -7.49
N TRP A 330 0.93 16.33 -8.59
CA TRP A 330 1.03 15.38 -9.71
C TRP A 330 2.43 15.37 -10.37
N GLY A 331 3.23 16.42 -10.17
CA GLY A 331 4.59 16.50 -10.70
C GLY A 331 5.58 15.55 -10.03
N ALA A 332 5.30 15.09 -8.80
CA ALA A 332 6.15 14.13 -8.11
C ALA A 332 6.10 12.72 -8.74
N PRO A 333 4.91 12.17 -8.99
CA PRO A 333 4.79 10.87 -9.64
C PRO A 333 5.18 10.79 -11.10
N LEU A 334 5.36 11.92 -11.79
CA LEU A 334 5.69 11.94 -13.21
C LEU A 334 6.83 10.99 -13.58
N GLY A 335 7.88 10.95 -12.76
CA GLY A 335 9.06 10.15 -13.03
C GLY A 335 8.78 8.67 -13.27
N ASP A 336 7.74 8.12 -12.66
CA ASP A 336 7.42 6.69 -12.77
C ASP A 336 6.68 6.35 -14.06
N PHE A 337 6.16 7.35 -14.78
CA PHE A 337 5.45 7.14 -16.03
C PHE A 337 6.36 7.25 -17.25
N PHE A 338 7.62 7.63 -17.06
CA PHE A 338 8.58 7.85 -18.14
C PHE A 338 9.75 6.86 -18.07
N ASP A 339 10.19 6.40 -19.23
CA ASP A 339 11.39 5.61 -19.40
C ASP A 339 12.61 6.48 -19.06
N ARG A 340 13.11 6.29 -17.83
CA ARG A 340 14.19 7.11 -17.26
C ARG A 340 15.56 6.83 -17.89
N GLU A 341 15.67 5.80 -18.72
CA GLU A 341 16.84 5.55 -19.56
C GLU A 341 16.81 6.36 -20.85
N ARG A 342 15.71 7.07 -21.15
CA ARG A 342 15.56 7.85 -22.40
C ARG A 342 15.20 9.32 -22.18
N ILE A 343 14.70 9.68 -21.00
CA ILE A 343 14.35 11.05 -20.63
C ILE A 343 14.65 11.35 -19.16
N ASN A 344 15.14 12.57 -18.89
CA ASN A 344 15.22 13.10 -17.53
C ASN A 344 13.89 13.73 -17.13
N VAL A 345 13.44 13.55 -15.88
CA VAL A 345 12.26 14.26 -15.35
C VAL A 345 12.67 15.13 -14.16
N LYS A 346 12.36 16.42 -14.21
CA LYS A 346 12.70 17.40 -13.18
C LYS A 346 11.47 18.19 -12.76
N ASN A 347 10.98 17.95 -11.55
CA ASN A 347 9.95 18.79 -10.95
C ASN A 347 10.59 20.06 -10.34
N LYS A 348 10.31 21.21 -10.94
CA LYS A 348 10.79 22.54 -10.55
C LYS A 348 9.68 23.43 -10.00
N ALA A 349 8.48 22.87 -9.79
CA ALA A 349 7.39 23.57 -9.15
C ALA A 349 7.75 23.99 -7.71
N LEU A 350 7.09 25.03 -7.21
CA LEU A 350 7.20 25.47 -5.83
C LEU A 350 5.82 25.76 -5.24
N GLY A 351 5.58 25.18 -4.06
CA GLY A 351 4.34 25.38 -3.30
C GLY A 351 4.01 26.87 -3.14
N GLY A 352 2.73 27.19 -3.29
CA GLY A 352 2.27 28.56 -3.10
C GLY A 352 2.58 29.54 -4.23
N THR A 353 3.30 29.18 -5.29
CA THR A 353 3.58 30.12 -6.40
C THR A 353 2.39 30.27 -7.36
N SER A 354 2.29 31.44 -7.98
CA SER A 354 1.46 31.77 -9.14
C SER A 354 2.36 31.94 -10.36
N THR A 355 1.80 32.14 -11.55
CA THR A 355 2.58 32.46 -12.76
C THR A 355 3.47 33.70 -12.54
N ARG A 356 2.92 34.74 -11.90
CA ARG A 356 3.66 35.95 -11.47
C ARG A 356 4.75 35.64 -10.46
N THR A 357 4.40 35.03 -9.33
CA THR A 357 5.37 34.87 -8.23
C THR A 357 6.42 33.81 -8.50
N PHE A 358 6.17 32.87 -9.42
CA PHE A 358 7.21 31.96 -9.91
C PHE A 358 8.33 32.73 -10.65
N ARG A 359 7.96 33.80 -11.37
CA ARG A 359 8.94 34.70 -12.01
C ARG A 359 9.59 35.65 -11.01
N SER A 360 8.81 36.38 -10.21
CA SER A 360 9.37 37.40 -9.30
C SER A 360 10.25 36.80 -8.20
N LYS A 361 10.02 35.54 -7.80
CA LYS A 361 10.91 34.79 -6.91
C LYS A 361 12.15 34.21 -7.60
N GLY A 362 12.35 34.49 -8.88
CA GLY A 362 13.50 34.02 -9.66
C GLY A 362 13.50 32.52 -9.95
N LEU A 363 12.39 31.79 -9.77
CA LEU A 363 12.34 30.34 -9.94
C LEU A 363 12.36 29.91 -11.40
N TRP A 364 11.88 30.77 -12.30
CA TRP A 364 11.90 30.51 -13.73
C TRP A 364 13.30 30.57 -14.34
N LYS A 365 14.11 31.54 -13.93
CA LYS A 365 15.41 31.81 -14.54
C LYS A 365 16.34 30.56 -14.55
N PRO A 366 16.52 29.82 -13.44
CA PRO A 366 17.31 28.59 -13.44
C PRO A 366 16.78 27.50 -14.37
N VAL A 367 15.45 27.42 -14.57
CA VAL A 367 14.86 26.47 -15.52
C VAL A 367 15.20 26.91 -16.94
N LEU A 368 14.91 28.17 -17.29
CA LEU A 368 15.17 28.75 -18.60
C LEU A 368 16.65 28.65 -19.01
N ASP A 369 17.56 28.93 -18.09
CA ASP A 369 19.01 28.85 -18.31
C ASP A 369 19.49 27.40 -18.53
N SER A 370 18.73 26.40 -18.05
CA SER A 370 19.04 24.97 -18.20
C SER A 370 18.41 24.31 -19.42
N LEU A 371 17.50 24.99 -20.12
CA LEU A 371 16.80 24.43 -21.28
C LEU A 371 17.74 24.28 -22.47
N LYS A 372 17.62 23.14 -23.17
CA LYS A 372 18.22 22.89 -24.48
C LYS A 372 17.16 22.47 -25.49
N ALA A 373 17.51 22.52 -26.77
CA ALA A 373 16.62 22.10 -27.85
C ALA A 373 16.16 20.65 -27.64
N GLY A 374 14.86 20.41 -27.82
CA GLY A 374 14.24 19.10 -27.58
C GLY A 374 13.86 18.79 -26.13
N ASP A 375 14.17 19.67 -25.17
CA ASP A 375 13.58 19.59 -23.82
C ASP A 375 12.07 19.94 -23.85
N TYR A 376 11.36 19.58 -22.79
CA TYR A 376 9.93 19.85 -22.61
C TYR A 376 9.69 20.66 -21.35
N VAL A 377 8.75 21.61 -21.38
CA VAL A 377 8.30 22.35 -20.19
C VAL A 377 6.80 22.17 -20.03
N ILE A 378 6.39 21.43 -19.01
CA ILE A 378 4.99 21.24 -18.64
C ILE A 378 4.59 22.20 -17.51
N MET A 379 3.50 22.94 -17.72
CA MET A 379 3.13 24.09 -16.90
C MET A 379 1.78 23.88 -16.21
N GLY A 380 1.76 23.90 -14.87
CA GLY A 380 0.54 23.77 -14.07
C GLY A 380 0.35 24.91 -13.06
N PHE A 381 -0.36 25.96 -13.48
CA PHE A 381 -0.66 27.15 -12.66
C PHE A 381 -2.17 27.46 -12.61
N GLY A 382 -2.58 28.45 -11.80
CA GLY A 382 -3.96 28.92 -11.69
C GLY A 382 -4.46 29.05 -10.24
N HIS A 383 -4.12 28.10 -9.37
CA HIS A 383 -4.66 28.04 -8.00
C HIS A 383 -4.32 29.28 -7.15
N ASN A 384 -3.06 29.74 -7.21
CA ASN A 384 -2.61 30.93 -6.47
C ASN A 384 -2.76 32.21 -7.30
N ASP A 385 -2.88 32.08 -8.62
CA ASP A 385 -3.17 33.19 -9.53
C ASP A 385 -4.56 33.80 -9.26
N ALA A 386 -5.48 32.99 -8.73
CA ALA A 386 -6.82 33.37 -8.29
C ALA A 386 -6.88 34.13 -6.94
N SER A 387 -5.75 34.27 -6.23
CA SER A 387 -5.66 35.10 -5.03
C SER A 387 -5.82 36.59 -5.36
N PRO A 388 -6.07 37.46 -4.35
CA PRO A 388 -6.03 38.90 -4.57
C PRO A 388 -4.71 39.35 -5.21
N VAL A 389 -4.79 40.32 -6.13
CA VAL A 389 -3.62 40.89 -6.83
C VAL A 389 -2.61 41.48 -5.85
N ASN A 390 -3.11 42.11 -4.79
CA ASN A 390 -2.31 42.73 -3.74
C ASN A 390 -2.93 42.44 -2.37
N ASP A 391 -2.13 41.92 -1.44
CA ASP A 391 -2.53 41.62 -0.07
C ASP A 391 -1.29 41.60 0.85
N THR A 392 -1.48 41.67 2.17
CA THR A 392 -0.39 41.74 3.17
C THR A 392 0.18 40.38 3.56
N SER A 393 -0.33 39.28 3.01
CA SER A 393 -0.02 37.92 3.48
C SER A 393 0.86 37.14 2.50
N ARG A 394 0.58 37.28 1.22
CA ARG A 394 1.01 36.38 0.16
C ARG A 394 1.28 37.15 -1.13
N ALA A 395 0.43 38.12 -1.50
CA ALA A 395 0.56 38.99 -2.68
C ALA A 395 0.86 38.22 -3.98
N ARG A 396 0.05 37.20 -4.30
CA ARG A 396 0.35 36.25 -5.40
C ARG A 396 -0.61 36.32 -6.58
N GLY A 397 -1.71 37.05 -6.45
CA GLY A 397 -2.72 37.14 -7.49
C GLY A 397 -2.18 37.70 -8.81
N THR A 398 -2.91 37.39 -9.87
CA THR A 398 -2.74 37.97 -11.20
C THR A 398 -4.03 38.66 -11.60
N ILE A 399 -3.97 39.52 -12.62
CA ILE A 399 -5.20 40.05 -13.20
C ILE A 399 -5.95 38.88 -13.86
N LYS A 400 -7.23 38.76 -13.56
CA LYS A 400 -8.09 37.73 -14.14
C LYS A 400 -8.25 37.98 -15.64
N GLY A 401 -8.01 36.95 -16.45
CA GLY A 401 -8.12 37.06 -17.90
C GLY A 401 -6.94 36.49 -18.65
N ASN A 402 -7.05 36.57 -19.96
CA ASN A 402 -6.04 36.12 -20.92
C ASN A 402 -5.52 37.28 -21.80
N GLY A 403 -5.91 38.53 -21.53
CA GLY A 403 -5.51 39.68 -22.33
C GLY A 403 -4.13 40.22 -21.97
N GLU A 404 -3.87 41.48 -22.33
CA GLU A 404 -2.62 42.21 -22.06
C GLU A 404 -2.79 43.20 -20.90
N GLU A 405 -3.79 42.99 -20.04
CA GLU A 405 -4.11 43.92 -18.95
C GLU A 405 -2.95 44.04 -17.96
N THR A 406 -2.77 45.26 -17.45
CA THR A 406 -1.75 45.60 -16.46
C THR A 406 -2.35 46.39 -15.30
N GLN A 407 -1.74 46.25 -14.12
CA GLN A 407 -2.06 47.02 -12.93
C GLN A 407 -0.78 47.34 -12.18
N GLU A 408 -0.49 48.62 -11.98
CA GLU A 408 0.55 49.07 -11.06
C GLU A 408 0.09 48.90 -9.62
N ILE A 409 0.97 48.35 -8.78
CA ILE A 409 0.74 48.24 -7.35
C ILE A 409 2.00 48.64 -6.58
N ASP A 410 1.80 49.16 -5.38
CA ASP A 410 2.78 49.06 -4.31
C ASP A 410 2.48 47.78 -3.54
N ASN A 411 3.38 46.79 -3.65
CA ASN A 411 3.15 45.46 -3.08
C ASN A 411 3.07 45.56 -1.56
N LEU A 412 1.91 45.23 -0.99
CA LEU A 412 1.65 45.36 0.45
C LEU A 412 2.50 44.40 1.32
N LEU A 413 3.09 43.37 0.73
CA LEU A 413 3.96 42.42 1.41
C LEU A 413 5.44 42.83 1.33
N THR A 414 5.92 43.33 0.18
CA THR A 414 7.35 43.66 -0.02
C THR A 414 7.67 45.15 0.10
N GLY A 415 6.66 46.03 -0.05
CA GLY A 415 6.83 47.48 -0.15
C GLY A 415 7.38 47.95 -1.50
N GLU A 416 7.61 47.05 -2.45
CA GLU A 416 8.15 47.37 -3.77
C GLU A 416 7.04 47.73 -4.76
N HIS A 417 7.33 48.68 -5.64
CA HIS A 417 6.47 48.98 -6.77
C HIS A 417 6.62 47.92 -7.87
N GLU A 418 5.50 47.38 -8.38
CA GLU A 418 5.53 46.43 -9.50
C GLU A 418 4.31 46.55 -10.44
N VAL A 419 4.52 46.15 -11.70
CA VAL A 419 3.46 46.02 -12.70
C VAL A 419 2.99 44.57 -12.76
N VAL A 420 1.72 44.35 -12.41
CA VAL A 420 1.07 43.05 -12.45
C VAL A 420 0.36 42.87 -13.78
N HIS A 421 0.57 41.73 -14.43
CA HIS A 421 -0.10 41.37 -15.69
C HIS A 421 -1.23 40.34 -15.49
N SER A 422 -1.99 40.10 -16.55
CA SER A 422 -2.98 39.03 -16.61
C SER A 422 -2.35 37.63 -16.50
N TYR A 423 -3.14 36.66 -16.05
CA TYR A 423 -2.74 35.25 -15.98
C TYR A 423 -2.24 34.73 -17.34
N GLY A 424 -3.01 34.97 -18.41
CA GLY A 424 -2.65 34.54 -19.75
C GLY A 424 -1.36 35.17 -20.25
N TRP A 425 -1.13 36.45 -19.93
CA TRP A 425 0.11 37.14 -20.28
C TRP A 425 1.34 36.41 -19.74
N TYR A 426 1.34 36.08 -18.45
CA TYR A 426 2.48 35.38 -17.84
C TYR A 426 2.68 33.98 -18.43
N LEU A 427 1.60 33.23 -18.73
CA LEU A 427 1.70 31.95 -19.42
C LEU A 427 2.35 32.10 -20.80
N ARG A 428 1.91 33.06 -21.61
CA ARG A 428 2.51 33.32 -22.94
C ARG A 428 4.00 33.65 -22.85
N GLN A 429 4.44 34.37 -21.82
CA GLN A 429 5.87 34.60 -21.60
C GLN A 429 6.64 33.29 -21.37
N PHE A 430 6.11 32.36 -20.56
CA PHE A 430 6.78 31.06 -20.35
C PHE A 430 6.87 30.26 -21.64
N ILE A 431 5.80 30.29 -22.46
CA ILE A 431 5.73 29.61 -23.75
C ILE A 431 6.79 30.17 -24.72
N ARG A 432 6.82 31.49 -24.90
CA ARG A 432 7.76 32.18 -25.80
C ARG A 432 9.21 31.92 -25.42
N GLU A 433 9.53 32.04 -24.13
CA GLU A 433 10.88 31.83 -23.62
C GLU A 433 11.31 30.36 -23.66
N THR A 434 10.38 29.41 -23.46
CA THR A 434 10.65 27.98 -23.66
C THR A 434 11.05 27.71 -25.11
N ARG A 435 10.28 28.26 -26.06
CA ARG A 435 10.56 28.09 -27.49
C ARG A 435 11.82 28.78 -27.96
N SER A 436 12.18 29.92 -27.38
CA SER A 436 13.43 30.61 -27.75
C SER A 436 14.68 29.77 -27.42
N LYS A 437 14.54 28.75 -26.55
CA LYS A 437 15.57 27.74 -26.26
C LYS A 437 15.47 26.47 -27.12
N GLY A 438 14.53 26.41 -28.06
CA GLY A 438 14.22 25.21 -28.85
C GLY A 438 13.51 24.11 -28.06
N ALA A 439 13.02 24.41 -26.86
CA ALA A 439 12.24 23.48 -26.04
C ALA A 439 10.74 23.57 -26.36
N ILE A 440 9.99 22.54 -25.96
CA ILE A 440 8.59 22.33 -26.32
C ILE A 440 7.69 22.68 -25.12
N PRO A 441 6.88 23.76 -25.20
CA PRO A 441 5.97 24.14 -24.13
C PRO A 441 4.67 23.33 -24.17
N ILE A 442 4.23 22.87 -23.00
CA ILE A 442 2.98 22.14 -22.77
C ILE A 442 2.24 22.81 -21.60
N VAL A 443 1.08 23.39 -21.86
CA VAL A 443 0.26 24.02 -20.83
C VAL A 443 -0.79 23.02 -20.33
N CYS A 444 -0.91 22.90 -19.01
CA CYS A 444 -2.00 22.16 -18.38
C CYS A 444 -2.97 23.14 -17.72
N SER A 445 -4.27 22.92 -17.89
CA SER A 445 -5.27 23.56 -17.04
C SER A 445 -5.04 23.16 -15.56
N PRO A 446 -5.34 24.03 -14.58
CA PRO A 446 -5.25 23.68 -13.16
C PRO A 446 -6.15 22.49 -12.80
N ILE A 447 -5.66 21.58 -11.95
CA ILE A 447 -6.45 20.44 -11.44
C ILE A 447 -7.69 20.93 -10.65
N PRO A 448 -8.79 20.16 -10.56
CA PRO A 448 -9.93 20.56 -9.76
C PRO A 448 -9.63 20.52 -8.26
N ARG A 449 -10.39 21.32 -7.51
CA ARG A 449 -10.49 21.22 -6.05
C ARG A 449 -11.44 20.09 -5.68
N ASN A 450 -11.36 19.57 -4.45
CA ASN A 450 -12.43 18.75 -3.88
C ASN A 450 -13.64 19.65 -3.56
N SER A 451 -14.38 20.02 -4.60
CA SER A 451 -15.50 20.94 -4.54
C SER A 451 -16.58 20.46 -5.49
N TRP A 452 -17.76 20.21 -4.92
CA TRP A 452 -18.85 19.50 -5.57
C TRP A 452 -20.14 20.31 -5.52
N PRO A 453 -20.21 21.51 -6.13
CA PRO A 453 -21.48 22.21 -6.27
C PRO A 453 -22.47 21.29 -7.01
N ASP A 454 -23.68 21.16 -6.46
CA ASP A 454 -24.76 20.38 -7.06
C ASP A 454 -24.40 18.91 -7.36
N GLY A 455 -23.50 18.32 -6.57
CA GLY A 455 -23.11 16.90 -6.67
C GLY A 455 -22.17 16.58 -7.84
N LYS A 456 -21.56 17.59 -8.46
CA LYS A 456 -20.58 17.43 -9.55
C LYS A 456 -19.32 18.25 -9.30
N VAL A 457 -18.17 17.74 -9.74
CA VAL A 457 -16.90 18.47 -9.58
C VAL A 457 -16.94 19.80 -10.32
N ASN A 458 -16.51 20.88 -9.63
CA ASN A 458 -16.36 22.19 -10.25
C ASN A 458 -15.22 22.23 -11.28
N ARG A 459 -15.59 22.30 -12.57
CA ARG A 459 -14.67 22.33 -13.73
C ARG A 459 -14.09 23.70 -14.07
N THR A 460 -14.78 24.77 -13.67
CA THR A 460 -14.48 26.11 -14.22
C THR A 460 -13.27 26.76 -13.54
N LEU A 461 -13.07 26.49 -12.25
CA LEU A 461 -12.08 27.15 -11.40
C LEU A 461 -12.05 28.68 -11.56
N GLY A 462 -13.20 29.30 -11.81
CA GLY A 462 -13.29 30.75 -12.03
C GLY A 462 -12.65 31.26 -13.33
N GLY A 463 -12.55 30.41 -14.36
CA GLY A 463 -12.09 30.78 -15.71
C GLY A 463 -10.64 30.40 -16.03
N TYR A 464 -9.82 30.04 -15.02
CA TYR A 464 -8.39 29.76 -15.23
C TYR A 464 -8.10 28.56 -16.14
N ALA A 465 -8.96 27.54 -16.16
CA ALA A 465 -8.82 26.43 -17.10
C ALA A 465 -9.00 26.90 -18.56
N ILE A 466 -9.94 27.82 -18.79
CA ILE A 466 -10.21 28.40 -20.10
C ILE A 466 -9.05 29.30 -20.53
N TRP A 467 -8.61 30.22 -19.66
CA TRP A 467 -7.49 31.11 -19.99
C TRP A 467 -6.17 30.36 -20.22
N ALA A 468 -5.94 29.24 -19.53
CA ALA A 468 -4.78 28.40 -19.79
C ALA A 468 -4.80 27.80 -21.20
N ARG A 469 -5.98 27.32 -21.65
CA ARG A 469 -6.20 26.84 -23.01
C ARG A 469 -5.97 27.94 -24.03
N GLU A 470 -6.61 29.09 -23.84
CA GLU A 470 -6.52 30.20 -24.80
C GLU A 470 -5.09 30.76 -24.90
N ALA A 471 -4.35 30.84 -23.79
CA ALA A 471 -2.94 31.24 -23.81
C ALA A 471 -2.07 30.24 -24.61
N ALA A 472 -2.33 28.94 -24.47
CA ALA A 472 -1.65 27.91 -25.25
C ALA A 472 -2.01 28.02 -26.74
N GLU A 473 -3.28 28.18 -27.08
CA GLU A 473 -3.76 28.33 -28.46
C GLU A 473 -3.19 29.58 -29.14
N GLN A 474 -3.17 30.73 -28.47
CA GLN A 474 -2.62 31.99 -28.98
C GLN A 474 -1.15 31.88 -29.37
N GLU A 475 -0.39 31.07 -28.65
CA GLU A 475 0.99 30.81 -28.97
C GLU A 475 1.15 29.56 -29.84
N GLY A 476 0.15 28.70 -29.98
CA GLY A 476 0.28 27.38 -30.64
C GLY A 476 1.08 26.36 -29.82
N ALA A 477 1.11 26.49 -28.50
CA ALA A 477 1.70 25.49 -27.59
C ALA A 477 0.76 24.28 -27.43
N PHE A 478 1.30 23.14 -27.01
CA PHE A 478 0.45 22.01 -26.65
C PHE A 478 -0.39 22.34 -25.42
N PHE A 479 -1.63 21.87 -25.41
CA PHE A 479 -2.54 22.04 -24.28
C PHE A 479 -3.10 20.69 -23.83
N ILE A 480 -3.04 20.45 -22.52
CA ILE A 480 -3.70 19.32 -21.87
C ILE A 480 -4.80 19.89 -20.97
N ASN A 481 -6.06 19.54 -21.28
CA ASN A 481 -7.18 19.79 -20.39
C ASN A 481 -7.16 18.80 -19.22
N LEU A 482 -6.19 18.97 -18.33
CA LEU A 482 -5.99 18.14 -17.16
C LEU A 482 -7.15 18.27 -16.17
N ASN A 483 -7.82 19.43 -16.13
CA ASN A 483 -8.95 19.67 -15.28
C ASN A 483 -10.11 18.74 -15.63
N GLU A 484 -10.53 18.73 -16.90
CA GLU A 484 -11.65 17.91 -17.36
C GLU A 484 -11.38 16.43 -17.12
N ARG A 485 -10.18 15.94 -17.48
CA ARG A 485 -9.79 14.54 -17.28
C ARG A 485 -9.84 14.09 -15.82
N ILE A 486 -9.44 14.97 -14.89
CA ILE A 486 -9.53 14.67 -13.46
C ILE A 486 -10.97 14.79 -12.97
N CYS A 487 -11.74 15.77 -13.45
CA CYS A 487 -13.16 15.91 -13.10
C CYS A 487 -13.97 14.69 -13.53
N ASP A 488 -13.75 14.16 -14.72
CA ASP A 488 -14.42 12.96 -15.22
C ASP A 488 -14.10 11.74 -14.36
N HIS A 489 -12.83 11.58 -13.98
CA HIS A 489 -12.41 10.52 -13.06
C HIS A 489 -13.03 10.69 -11.67
N TYR A 490 -13.00 11.91 -11.12
CA TYR A 490 -13.57 12.19 -9.81
C TYR A 490 -15.09 11.94 -9.83
N ASP A 491 -15.82 12.45 -10.82
CA ASP A 491 -17.26 12.21 -10.97
C ASP A 491 -17.60 10.72 -11.05
N ALA A 492 -16.76 9.91 -11.71
CA ALA A 492 -16.94 8.45 -11.77
C ALA A 492 -16.64 7.74 -10.42
N VAL A 493 -15.71 8.28 -9.63
CA VAL A 493 -15.36 7.75 -8.30
C VAL A 493 -16.38 8.16 -7.23
N GLY A 494 -16.94 9.36 -7.34
CA GLY A 494 -17.90 9.95 -6.41
C GLY A 494 -17.25 10.73 -5.26
N GLN A 495 -17.99 11.72 -4.74
CA GLN A 495 -17.52 12.71 -3.77
C GLN A 495 -16.87 12.11 -2.51
N ASP A 496 -17.56 11.21 -1.82
CA ASP A 496 -17.07 10.65 -0.54
C ASP A 496 -15.78 9.86 -0.72
N ARG A 497 -15.71 9.09 -1.82
CA ARG A 497 -14.52 8.33 -2.17
C ARG A 497 -13.39 9.26 -2.56
N VAL A 498 -13.62 10.29 -3.37
CA VAL A 498 -12.58 11.29 -3.72
C VAL A 498 -12.04 11.99 -2.47
N ALA A 499 -12.93 12.45 -1.58
CA ALA A 499 -12.54 13.15 -0.35
C ALA A 499 -11.66 12.28 0.57
N THR A 500 -11.98 10.99 0.68
CA THR A 500 -11.26 10.05 1.55
C THR A 500 -10.01 9.45 0.91
N LEU A 501 -10.06 9.17 -0.40
CA LEU A 501 -8.96 8.54 -1.13
C LEU A 501 -7.87 9.51 -1.54
N TYR A 502 -8.24 10.70 -2.04
CA TYR A 502 -7.33 11.53 -2.83
C TYR A 502 -6.89 12.79 -2.11
N PHE A 503 -7.53 13.13 -0.99
CA PHE A 503 -7.24 14.32 -0.20
C PHE A 503 -6.97 13.94 1.26
N ASN A 504 -6.29 14.83 1.98
CA ASN A 504 -6.23 14.73 3.43
C ASN A 504 -7.48 15.38 4.03
N GLU A 505 -7.89 14.92 5.21
CA GLU A 505 -9.03 15.48 5.92
C GLU A 505 -8.89 17.01 6.09
N GLY A 506 -9.92 17.75 5.70
CA GLY A 506 -9.95 19.22 5.77
C GLY A 506 -9.22 19.96 4.64
N ASP A 507 -8.50 19.28 3.73
CA ASP A 507 -7.85 19.91 2.58
C ASP A 507 -8.64 19.67 1.28
N ASN A 508 -9.08 20.76 0.63
CA ASN A 508 -9.81 20.70 -0.64
C ASN A 508 -8.97 21.08 -1.86
N THR A 509 -7.66 21.28 -1.70
CA THR A 509 -6.74 21.73 -2.77
C THR A 509 -5.63 20.73 -3.01
N HIS A 510 -4.97 20.30 -1.95
CA HIS A 510 -3.79 19.48 -2.05
C HIS A 510 -4.19 18.02 -1.94
N THR A 511 -3.87 17.26 -3.00
CA THR A 511 -4.04 15.83 -2.96
C THR A 511 -3.05 15.19 -1.99
N ASN A 512 -3.41 14.04 -1.44
CA ASN A 512 -2.45 13.12 -0.86
C ASN A 512 -1.69 12.39 -1.99
N ALA A 513 -0.79 11.48 -1.64
CA ALA A 513 0.02 10.77 -2.63
C ALA A 513 -0.80 9.90 -3.61
N VAL A 514 -1.95 9.34 -3.20
CA VAL A 514 -2.86 8.65 -4.12
C VAL A 514 -3.42 9.62 -5.15
N GLY A 515 -3.97 10.74 -4.67
CA GLY A 515 -4.56 11.74 -5.55
C GLY A 515 -3.54 12.31 -6.54
N ALA A 516 -2.28 12.49 -6.11
CA ALA A 516 -1.19 12.88 -6.99
C ALA A 516 -0.90 11.83 -8.07
N GLN A 517 -0.87 10.54 -7.72
CA GLN A 517 -0.66 9.43 -8.67
C GLN A 517 -1.80 9.35 -9.70
N ILE A 518 -3.05 9.51 -9.24
CA ILE A 518 -4.24 9.55 -10.12
C ILE A 518 -4.16 10.75 -11.07
N ASN A 519 -3.83 11.93 -10.55
CA ASN A 519 -3.71 13.14 -11.36
C ASN A 519 -2.58 13.03 -12.39
N ALA A 520 -1.45 12.42 -12.03
CA ALA A 520 -0.37 12.13 -12.98
C ALA A 520 -0.77 11.09 -14.02
N THR A 521 -1.56 10.08 -13.64
CA THR A 521 -2.13 9.11 -14.60
C THR A 521 -3.00 9.84 -15.63
N ARG A 522 -3.93 10.70 -15.19
CA ARG A 522 -4.77 11.52 -16.07
C ARG A 522 -3.96 12.46 -16.96
N LEU A 523 -2.86 13.00 -16.43
CA LEU A 523 -1.93 13.78 -17.23
C LEU A 523 -1.25 12.95 -18.32
N THR A 524 -0.79 11.74 -18.01
CA THR A 524 -0.13 10.87 -19.01
C THR A 524 -1.08 10.42 -20.11
N GLU A 525 -2.36 10.21 -19.80
CA GLU A 525 -3.41 10.01 -20.82
C GLU A 525 -3.58 11.26 -21.69
N GLY A 526 -3.50 12.45 -21.09
CA GLY A 526 -3.43 13.72 -21.81
C GLY A 526 -2.24 13.79 -22.77
N ILE A 527 -1.04 13.42 -22.31
CA ILE A 527 0.17 13.38 -23.13
C ILE A 527 0.03 12.39 -24.29
N LYS A 528 -0.53 11.20 -24.04
CA LYS A 528 -0.80 10.20 -25.10
C LYS A 528 -1.73 10.72 -26.18
N ALA A 529 -2.72 11.54 -25.79
CA ALA A 529 -3.71 12.13 -26.68
C ALA A 529 -3.24 13.40 -27.41
N LEU A 530 -2.02 13.89 -27.15
CA LEU A 530 -1.46 15.00 -27.93
C LEU A 530 -1.04 14.52 -29.32
N ASP A 531 -1.62 15.12 -30.35
CA ASP A 531 -1.17 14.97 -31.74
C ASP A 531 0.21 15.59 -31.91
N ASP A 532 1.08 14.93 -32.69
CA ASP A 532 2.44 15.37 -33.04
C ASP A 532 3.41 15.68 -31.88
N CYS A 533 3.01 15.49 -30.63
CA CYS A 533 3.88 15.64 -29.47
C CYS A 533 4.74 14.39 -29.26
N GLN A 534 6.05 14.54 -29.46
CA GLN A 534 7.02 13.45 -29.29
C GLN A 534 7.22 13.01 -27.83
N LEU A 535 6.69 13.75 -26.84
CA LEU A 535 6.83 13.38 -25.43
C LEU A 535 6.25 11.98 -25.12
N LYS A 536 5.18 11.57 -25.82
CA LYS A 536 4.49 10.30 -25.59
C LYS A 536 5.36 9.06 -25.86
N GLN A 537 6.42 9.19 -26.67
CA GLN A 537 7.33 8.07 -26.98
C GLN A 537 8.21 7.65 -25.81
N TYR A 538 8.30 8.51 -24.78
CA TYR A 538 9.07 8.27 -23.58
C TYR A 538 8.23 7.70 -22.44
N LEU A 539 6.92 7.49 -22.63
CA LEU A 539 6.08 6.90 -21.59
C LEU A 539 6.37 5.39 -21.47
N ILE A 540 6.40 4.88 -20.24
CA ILE A 540 6.51 3.44 -20.00
C ILE A 540 5.20 2.78 -20.45
N VAL A 541 5.32 1.82 -21.37
CA VAL A 541 4.22 0.93 -21.72
C VAL A 541 4.27 -0.22 -20.74
N VAL A 542 3.28 -0.28 -19.85
CA VAL A 542 3.02 -1.50 -19.08
C VAL A 542 2.21 -2.38 -20.01
N GLU A 543 2.85 -3.34 -20.67
CA GLU A 543 2.13 -4.34 -21.43
C GLU A 543 1.25 -5.15 -20.47
N PRO A 544 -0.08 -5.21 -20.68
CA PRO A 544 -0.91 -6.19 -20.00
C PRO A 544 -0.53 -7.55 -20.57
N HIS A 545 0.37 -8.26 -19.89
CA HIS A 545 0.65 -9.66 -20.17
C HIS A 545 -0.40 -10.56 -19.53
#